data_AF-A0A951PG36-F1
#
_entry.id   AF-A0A951PG36-F1
#
_cell.length_a   1.000
_cell.length_b   1.000
_cell.length_c   1.000
_cell.angle_alpha   90.00
_cell.angle_beta   90.00
_cell.angle_gamma   90.00
#
_symmetry.space_group_name_H-M   'P 1'
#
loop_
_entity.id
_entity.type
_entity.pdbx_description
1 polymer ?
#
loop_
_entity_poly.entity_id
_entity_poly.type
_entity_poly.pdbx_seq_one_letter_code
_entity_poly.pdbx_strand_id
1 'polypeptide(L)' 'MTPVVTPAVTPVVTPVVTPVVDSIAPHGDSLVNRLCTPAQKAEFLDQADHLPRISLDERALSDLQLIAIGG' A
#
# COMPACT_ATOMS: atom_id res chain seq x y z
N MET A 1 -38.31 -49.98 31.04
CA MET A 1 -37.68 -48.65 30.98
C MET A 1 -36.88 -48.58 29.69
N THR A 2 -37.34 -47.79 28.72
CA THR A 2 -36.78 -47.75 27.36
C THR A 2 -35.77 -46.59 27.29
N PRO A 3 -34.51 -46.80 26.87
CA PRO A 3 -33.55 -45.71 26.81
C PRO A 3 -33.87 -44.78 25.62
N VAL A 4 -33.95 -43.48 25.91
CA VAL A 4 -34.02 -42.41 24.90
C VAL A 4 -32.63 -42.22 24.32
N VAL A 5 -32.45 -42.53 23.05
CA VAL A 5 -31.21 -42.27 22.30
C VAL A 5 -31.32 -40.87 21.70
N THR A 6 -30.57 -39.92 22.25
CA THR A 6 -30.44 -38.57 21.70
C THR A 6 -29.56 -38.62 20.45
N PRO A 7 -30.00 -38.11 19.28
CA PRO A 7 -29.14 -38.06 18.10
C PRO A 7 -28.03 -37.01 18.29
N ALA A 8 -26.78 -37.41 18.05
CA ALA A 8 -25.64 -36.52 18.05
C ALA A 8 -25.69 -35.61 16.81
N VAL A 9 -25.90 -34.31 17.01
CA VAL A 9 -25.79 -33.30 15.96
C VAL A 9 -24.31 -33.01 15.74
N THR A 10 -23.77 -33.44 14.60
CA THR A 10 -22.39 -33.11 14.20
C THR A 10 -22.33 -31.64 13.79
N PRO A 11 -21.46 -30.80 14.38
CA PRO A 11 -21.30 -29.43 13.91
C PRO A 11 -20.63 -29.45 12.54
N VAL A 12 -21.32 -28.92 11.52
CA VAL A 12 -20.74 -28.65 10.21
C VAL A 12 -19.84 -27.42 10.36
N VAL A 13 -18.54 -27.64 10.49
CA VAL A 13 -17.55 -26.55 10.41
C VAL A 13 -17.31 -26.29 8.92
N THR A 14 -17.97 -25.27 8.36
CA THR A 14 -17.66 -24.81 7.01
C THR A 14 -16.32 -24.06 7.07
N PRO A 15 -15.30 -24.44 6.27
CA PRO A 15 -14.07 -23.69 6.22
C PRO A 15 -14.33 -22.32 5.59
N VAL A 16 -14.06 -21.25 6.36
CA VAL A 16 -13.97 -19.90 5.82
C VAL A 16 -12.71 -19.84 4.96
N VAL A 17 -12.89 -19.77 3.65
CA VAL A 17 -11.80 -19.44 2.72
C VAL A 17 -11.62 -17.93 2.76
N THR A 18 -10.62 -17.46 3.49
CA THR A 18 -10.21 -16.06 3.43
C THR A 18 -9.44 -15.87 2.11
N PRO A 19 -9.88 -14.98 1.20
CA PRO A 19 -9.06 -14.66 0.04
C PRO A 19 -7.73 -14.09 0.53
N VAL A 20 -6.63 -14.65 0.04
CA VAL A 20 -5.31 -14.06 0.25
C VAL A 20 -5.29 -12.75 -0.52
N VAL A 21 -5.27 -11.64 0.21
CA VAL A 21 -5.16 -10.30 -0.37
C VAL A 21 -3.66 -9.98 -0.39
N ASP A 22 -3.07 -9.91 -1.59
CA ASP A 22 -1.63 -9.71 -1.76
C ASP A 22 -1.14 -8.33 -1.30
N SER A 23 -2.05 -7.40 -0.98
CA SER A 23 -1.73 -6.05 -0.49
C SER A 23 -2.82 -5.46 0.40
N ILE A 24 -2.44 -4.52 1.26
CA ILE A 24 -3.34 -3.70 2.07
C ILE A 24 -3.54 -2.36 1.34
N ALA A 25 -4.72 -1.76 1.48
CA ALA A 25 -4.99 -0.43 0.95
C ALA A 25 -4.00 0.61 1.53
N PRO A 26 -3.55 1.59 0.74
CA PRO A 26 -2.73 2.69 1.23
C PRO A 26 -3.42 3.51 2.33
N HIS A 27 -2.62 4.15 3.17
CA HIS A 27 -3.14 5.13 4.12
C HIS A 27 -3.76 6.32 3.38
N GLY A 28 -4.98 6.73 3.76
CA GLY A 28 -5.69 7.81 3.08
C GLY A 28 -6.32 7.37 1.74
N ASP A 29 -6.67 6.09 1.63
CA ASP A 29 -7.40 5.45 0.52
C ASP A 29 -6.66 5.33 -0.82
N SER A 30 -5.68 6.21 -1.09
CA SER A 30 -4.95 6.24 -2.36
C SER A 30 -3.44 6.37 -2.16
N LEU A 31 -2.67 5.65 -2.97
CA LEU A 31 -1.22 5.76 -2.99
C LEU A 31 -0.81 7.07 -3.63
N VAL A 32 -0.02 7.88 -2.92
CA VAL A 32 0.48 9.13 -3.46
C VAL A 32 1.82 8.91 -4.19
N ASN A 33 1.74 8.64 -5.49
CA ASN A 33 2.90 8.53 -6.37
C ASN A 33 3.27 9.92 -6.94
N ARG A 34 4.49 10.39 -6.64
CA ARG A 34 5.00 11.70 -7.09
C ARG A 34 6.06 11.58 -8.18
N LEU A 35 6.25 10.40 -8.75
CA LEU A 35 7.14 10.19 -9.88
C LEU A 35 6.56 10.84 -11.14
N CYS A 36 7.40 11.59 -11.83
CA CYS A 36 7.02 12.29 -13.04
C CYS A 36 6.83 11.31 -14.20
N THR A 37 5.81 11.57 -15.02
CA THR A 37 5.74 11.02 -16.38
C THR A 37 6.93 11.54 -17.22
N PRO A 38 7.25 10.90 -18.36
CA PRO A 38 8.33 11.38 -19.23
C PRO A 38 8.16 12.83 -19.70
N ALA A 39 6.91 13.24 -19.99
CA ALA A 39 6.61 14.62 -20.41
C ALA A 39 6.86 15.61 -19.27
N GLN A 40 6.35 15.34 -18.06
CA GLN A 40 6.58 16.17 -16.88
C GLN A 40 8.05 16.27 -16.52
N LYS A 41 8.81 15.17 -16.65
CA LYS A 41 10.25 15.17 -16.41
C LYS A 41 10.96 16.17 -17.33
N ALA A 42 10.60 16.21 -18.61
CA ALA A 42 11.23 17.14 -19.55
C ALA A 42 10.95 18.60 -19.17
N GLU A 43 9.70 18.92 -18.84
CA GLU A 43 9.28 20.25 -18.37
C GLU A 43 10.00 20.67 -17.08
N PHE A 44 10.07 19.79 -16.08
CA PHE A 44 10.69 20.13 -14.80
C PHE A 44 12.21 20.23 -14.88
N LEU A 45 12.85 19.48 -15.77
CA LEU A 45 14.29 19.63 -16.01
C LEU A 45 14.62 20.97 -16.67
N ASP A 46 13.78 21.46 -17.59
CA ASP A 46 13.93 22.78 -18.19
C ASP A 46 13.79 23.90 -17.13
N GLN A 47 12.83 23.76 -16.22
CA GLN A 47 12.64 24.70 -15.11
C GLN A 47 13.78 24.66 -14.08
N ALA A 48 14.36 23.48 -13.82
CA ALA A 48 15.36 23.28 -12.76
C ALA A 48 16.62 24.15 -12.94
N ASP A 49 16.97 24.54 -14.16
CA ASP A 49 18.12 25.41 -14.44
C ASP A 49 17.90 26.87 -14.05
N HIS A 50 16.66 27.26 -13.78
CA HIS A 50 16.28 28.63 -13.43
C HIS A 50 15.80 28.79 -11.98
N LEU A 51 15.67 27.69 -11.23
CA LEU A 51 15.18 27.70 -9.86
C LEU A 51 16.33 27.72 -8.84
N PRO A 52 16.12 28.35 -7.67
CA PRO A 52 17.05 28.23 -6.54
C PRO A 52 17.27 26.76 -6.16
N ARG A 53 18.53 26.41 -5.89
CA ARG A 53 18.93 25.05 -5.54
C ARG A 53 19.31 24.97 -4.06
N ILE A 54 18.95 23.86 -3.44
CA ILE A 54 19.40 23.46 -2.11
C ILE A 54 20.09 22.11 -2.21
N SER A 55 21.13 21.91 -1.41
CA SER A 55 21.77 20.61 -1.27
C SER A 55 21.07 19.80 -0.19
N LEU A 56 20.87 18.52 -0.43
CA LEU A 56 20.33 17.58 0.56
C LEU A 56 21.46 16.75 1.15
N ASP A 57 21.40 16.50 2.45
CA ASP A 57 22.21 15.46 3.08
C ASP A 57 21.60 14.07 2.82
N GLU A 58 22.28 13.02 3.28
CA GLU A 58 21.86 11.65 3.06
C GLU A 58 20.49 11.34 3.68
N ARG A 59 20.21 11.91 4.85
CA ARG A 59 18.95 11.66 5.55
C ARG A 59 17.78 12.32 4.81
N ALA A 60 17.94 13.59 4.45
CA ALA A 60 16.95 14.34 3.69
C ALA A 60 16.71 13.73 2.30
N LEU A 61 17.74 13.18 1.65
CA LEU A 61 17.59 12.46 0.39
C LEU A 61 16.75 11.18 0.56
N SER A 62 16.98 10.41 1.62
CA SER A 62 16.19 9.22 1.94
C SER A 62 14.71 9.57 2.21
N ASP A 63 14.47 10.62 2.99
CA ASP A 63 13.12 11.10 3.27
C ASP A 63 12.41 11.56 1.97
N LEU A 64 13.12 12.25 1.07
CA LEU A 64 12.59 12.64 -0.24
C LEU A 64 12.22 11.42 -1.10
N GLN A 65 12.99 10.35 -1.04
CA GLN A 65 12.70 9.11 -1.77
C GLN A 65 11.42 8.44 -1.25
N LEU A 66 11.22 8.37 0.08
CA LEU A 66 9.98 7.84 0.66
C LEU A 66 8.76 8.66 0.24
N ILE A 67 8.87 9.99 0.28
CA ILE A 67 7.80 10.89 -0.18
C ILE A 67 7.52 10.68 -1.68
N ALA A 68 8.55 10.47 -2.50
CA ALA A 68 8.41 10.30 -3.94
C ALA A 68 7.58 9.05 -4.30
N ILE A 69 7.76 7.97 -3.54
CA ILE A 69 7.11 6.67 -3.79
C ILE A 69 5.82 6.45 -2.97
N GLY A 70 5.51 7.34 -2.03
CA GLY A 70 4.32 7.24 -1.17
C GLY A 70 4.47 6.24 -0.02
N GLY A 71 5.69 6.13 0.53
CA GLY A 71 6.01 5.32 1.71
C GLY A 71 5.49 5.88 3.02
#